data_AF-A0A1V9YEF2-F1
#
_entry.id   AF-A0A1V9YEF2-F1
#
_cell.length_a   1.000
_cell.length_b   1.000
_cell.length_c   1.000
_cell.angle_alpha   90.00
_cell.angle_beta   90.00
_cell.angle_gamma   90.00
#
_symmetry.space_group_name_H-M   'P 1'
#
loop_
_entity.id
_entity.type
_entity.pdbx_description
1 polymer ?
#
loop_
_entity_poly.entity_id
_entity_poly.type
_entity_poly.pdbx_seq_one_letter_code
_entity_poly.pdbx_strand_id
1 'polypeptide(L)' 'MDAVHKDTGRDGVNWDALFQQACQKKACAIQWCLARHNYQEKRCQHELREYQACCQRVKDEHATGKPKGAANQRSAMK' A
#
# COMPACT_ATOMS: atom_id res chain seq x y z
N MET A 1 16.09 -16.40 -7.14
CA MET A 1 14.62 -16.53 -7.23
C MET A 1 14.02 -15.14 -6.95
N ASP A 2 14.21 -14.17 -7.85
CA ASP A 2 14.08 -12.74 -7.48
C ASP A 2 13.34 -11.91 -8.54
N ALA A 3 12.34 -12.51 -9.19
CA ALA A 3 11.59 -11.85 -10.28
C ALA A 3 10.08 -11.90 -10.01
N VAL A 4 9.63 -11.27 -8.92
CA VAL A 4 8.22 -10.93 -8.71
C VAL A 4 8.23 -9.51 -8.17
N HIS A 5 7.40 -8.61 -8.73
CA HIS A 5 7.36 -7.15 -8.50
C HIS A 5 8.20 -6.28 -9.44
N LYS A 6 8.09 -6.49 -10.75
CA LYS A 6 8.22 -5.38 -11.72
C LYS A 6 6.91 -5.24 -12.50
N ASP A 7 5.85 -4.89 -11.80
CA ASP A 7 4.70 -4.22 -12.43
C ASP A 7 4.87 -2.72 -12.17
N THR A 8 5.81 -2.10 -12.90
CA THR A 8 5.69 -0.67 -13.14
C THR A 8 4.49 -0.52 -14.05
N GLY A 9 3.34 -0.23 -13.46
CA GLY A 9 2.15 0.19 -14.20
C GLY A 9 2.52 1.34 -15.16
N ARG A 10 1.61 1.58 -16.12
CA ARG A 10 1.70 2.53 -17.25
C ARG A 10 2.28 3.92 -16.96
N ASP A 11 2.35 4.29 -15.67
CA ASP A 11 2.74 5.59 -15.12
C ASP A 11 4.13 5.60 -14.43
N GLY A 12 4.87 4.48 -14.41
CA GLY A 12 6.21 4.40 -13.81
C GLY A 12 6.24 4.46 -12.27
N VAL A 13 5.10 4.30 -11.63
CA VAL A 13 4.94 4.39 -10.16
C VAL A 13 5.09 3.01 -9.51
N ASN A 14 5.88 2.93 -8.44
CA ASN A 14 5.94 1.73 -7.59
C ASN A 14 4.80 1.73 -6.58
N TRP A 15 3.63 1.24 -7.01
CA TRP A 15 2.43 1.16 -6.19
C TRP A 15 2.57 0.22 -5.00
N ASP A 16 3.35 -0.84 -5.13
CA ASP A 16 3.60 -1.80 -4.04
C ASP A 16 4.28 -1.11 -2.86
N ALA A 17 5.36 -0.36 -3.12
CA ALA A 17 6.05 0.41 -2.10
C ALA A 17 5.15 1.48 -1.46
N LEU A 18 4.33 2.17 -2.26
CA LEU A 18 3.41 3.19 -1.75
C LEU A 18 2.31 2.59 -0.85
N PHE A 19 1.66 1.51 -1.28
CA PHE A 19 0.66 0.84 -0.47
C PHE A 19 1.28 0.17 0.76
N GLN A 20 2.47 -0.38 0.63
CA GLN A 20 3.17 -0.97 1.76
C GLN A 20 3.54 0.07 2.80
N GLN A 21 3.93 1.29 2.41
CA GLN A 21 4.19 2.37 3.36
C GLN A 21 2.91 2.95 3.98
N ALA A 22 1.88 3.21 3.18
CA ALA A 22 0.67 3.90 3.64
C ALA A 22 -0.36 2.97 4.29
N CYS A 23 -0.48 1.74 3.80
CA CYS A 23 -1.56 0.82 4.15
C CYS A 23 -1.09 -0.42 4.94
N GLN A 24 0.19 -0.48 5.36
CA GLN A 24 0.77 -1.61 6.09
C GLN A 24 -0.10 -2.08 7.27
N LYS A 25 -0.56 -1.13 8.09
CA LYS A 25 -1.33 -1.42 9.30
C LYS A 25 -2.66 -2.10 8.99
N LYS A 26 -3.31 -1.70 7.89
CA LYS A 26 -4.56 -2.31 7.42
C LYS A 26 -4.30 -3.68 6.81
N ALA A 27 -3.20 -3.86 6.08
CA ALA A 27 -2.78 -5.18 5.60
C ALA A 27 -2.51 -6.17 6.76
N CYS A 28 -1.85 -5.72 7.83
CA CYS A 28 -1.64 -6.53 9.03
C CYS A 28 -2.97 -6.89 9.72
N ALA A 29 -3.96 -6.00 9.73
CA ALA A 29 -5.28 -6.29 10.29
C ALA A 29 -6.00 -7.41 9.50
N ILE A 30 -5.87 -7.43 8.16
CA ILE A 30 -6.39 -8.54 7.34
C ILE A 30 -5.72 -9.85 7.72
N GLN A 31 -4.38 -9.88 7.84
CA GLN A 31 -3.64 -11.09 8.21
C GLN A 31 -4.09 -11.62 9.58
N TRP A 32 -4.28 -10.72 10.55
CA TRP A 32 -4.76 -11.09 11.88
C TRP A 32 -6.20 -11.63 11.84
N CYS A 33 -7.08 -11.00 11.06
CA CYS A 33 -8.44 -11.48 10.88
C CYS A 33 -8.47 -12.87 10.23
N LEU A 34 -7.68 -13.08 9.17
CA LEU A 34 -7.58 -14.36 8.49
C LEU A 34 -7.08 -15.46 9.46
N ALA A 35 -6.03 -15.18 10.22
CA ALA A 35 -5.53 -16.12 11.23
C ALA A 35 -6.60 -16.49 12.27
N ARG A 36 -7.42 -15.52 12.70
CA ARG A 36 -8.50 -15.72 13.68
C ARG A 36 -9.69 -16.49 13.11
N HIS A 37 -9.95 -16.35 11.82
CA HIS A 37 -11.15 -16.88 11.15
C HIS A 37 -10.88 -18.07 10.22
N ASN A 38 -9.77 -18.79 10.41
CA ASN A 38 -9.37 -19.92 9.56
C ASN A 38 -9.33 -19.56 8.08
N TYR A 39 -8.75 -18.38 7.78
CA TYR A 39 -8.63 -17.82 6.43
C TYR A 39 -9.96 -17.62 5.70
N GLN A 40 -11.08 -17.53 6.43
CA GLN A 40 -12.38 -17.22 5.85
C GLN A 40 -12.48 -15.72 5.55
N GLU A 41 -12.00 -15.33 4.37
CA GLU A 41 -12.02 -13.96 3.87
C GLU A 41 -13.40 -13.28 3.98
N LYS A 42 -14.49 -14.04 3.77
CA LYS A 42 -15.87 -13.56 3.92
C LYS A 42 -16.15 -12.93 5.30
N ARG A 43 -15.43 -13.33 6.35
CA ARG A 43 -15.55 -12.77 7.70
C ARG A 43 -14.68 -11.51 7.90
N CYS A 44 -13.67 -11.32 7.06
CA CYS A 44 -12.71 -10.21 7.10
C CYS A 44 -13.04 -9.09 6.10
N GLN A 45 -14.30 -9.03 5.66
CA GLN A 45 -14.79 -8.05 4.69
C GLN A 45 -14.64 -6.61 5.21
N HIS A 46 -14.67 -6.40 6.52
CA HIS A 46 -14.43 -5.09 7.11
C HIS A 46 -12.98 -4.63 6.90
N GLU A 47 -12.02 -5.48 7.26
CA GLU A 47 -10.58 -5.21 7.14
C GLU A 47 -10.17 -5.03 5.68
N LEU A 48 -10.78 -5.81 4.77
CA LEU A 48 -10.58 -5.67 3.33
C LEU A 48 -11.08 -4.32 2.80
N ARG A 49 -12.29 -3.89 3.20
CA ARG A 49 -12.81 -2.58 2.81
C ARG A 49 -11.92 -1.44 3.31
N GLU A 50 -11.45 -1.54 4.56
CA GLU A 50 -10.53 -0.57 5.14
C GLU A 50 -9.19 -0.50 4.38
N TYR A 51 -8.65 -1.64 3.96
CA TYR A 51 -7.45 -1.68 3.14
C TYR A 51 -7.67 -1.10 1.73
N GLN A 52 -8.78 -1.46 1.08
CA GLN A 52 -9.14 -0.90 -0.23
C GLN A 52 -9.35 0.62 -0.18
N ALA A 53 -10.01 1.11 0.86
CA ALA A 53 -10.18 2.55 1.10
C ALA A 53 -8.83 3.25 1.28
N CYS A 54 -7.88 2.61 1.96
CA CYS A 54 -6.51 3.12 2.06
C CYS A 54 -5.82 3.21 0.69
N CYS A 55 -5.87 2.13 -0.11
CA CYS A 55 -5.27 2.13 -1.45
C CYS A 55 -5.90 3.18 -2.38
N GLN A 56 -7.21 3.38 -2.30
CA GLN A 56 -7.93 4.44 -3.03
C GLN A 56 -7.42 5.83 -2.63
N ARG A 57 -7.26 6.10 -1.34
CA ARG A 57 -6.73 7.38 -0.85
C ARG A 57 -5.31 7.64 -1.36
N VAL A 58 -4.43 6.64 -1.29
CA VAL A 58 -3.05 6.77 -1.80
C VAL A 58 -3.03 7.05 -3.29
N LYS A 59 -3.90 6.40 -4.07
CA LYS A 59 -4.04 6.67 -5.51
C LYS A 59 -4.56 8.09 -5.77
N ASP A 60 -5.54 8.54 -5.01
CA ASP A 60 -6.10 9.90 -5.12
C ASP A 60 -5.07 10.96 -4.73
N GLU A 61 -4.31 10.76 -3.65
CA GLU A 61 -3.21 11.64 -3.23
C GLU A 61 -2.10 11.71 -4.28
N HIS A 62 -1.80 10.58 -4.94
CA HIS A 62 -0.83 10.51 -6.03
C HIS A 62 -1.35 11.15 -7.32
N ALA A 63 -2.65 11.02 -7.63
CA ALA A 63 -3.28 11.64 -8.80
C ALA A 63 -3.47 13.16 -8.65
N THR A 64 -3.74 13.63 -7.42
CA THR A 64 -3.94 15.05 -7.10
C THR A 64 -2.64 15.81 -6.82
N GLY A 65 -1.49 15.12 -6.85
CA GLY A 65 -0.17 15.75 -6.84
C GLY A 65 0.15 16.50 -5.55
N LYS A 66 -0.38 16.08 -4.39
CA LYS A 66 -0.03 16.68 -3.09
C LYS A 66 0.99 15.78 -2.38
N PRO A 67 2.32 15.99 -2.60
CA PRO A 67 3.35 15.19 -1.95
C PRO A 67 3.41 15.55 -0.46
N LYS A 68 2.69 14.80 0.38
CA LYS A 68 2.90 14.81 1.83
C LYS A 68 3.83 13.66 2.19
N GLY A 69 5.13 13.89 1.99
CA GLY A 69 6.17 13.04 2.59
C GLY A 69 7.15 12.36 1.65
N ALA A 70 7.77 13.09 0.72
CA ALA A 70 9.15 12.77 0.33
C ALA A 70 10.07 13.21 1.46
N ALA A 71 10.04 12.50 2.59
CA ALA A 71 11.01 12.70 3.65
C ALA A 71 12.33 12.06 3.21
N ASN A 72 13.33 12.94 3.04
CA ASN A 72 14.76 12.67 2.96
C ASN A 72 15.35 12.28 1.59
N GLN A 73 15.56 13.28 0.74
CA GLN A 73 16.75 13.32 -0.13
C GLN A 73 17.57 14.56 0.24
N ARG A 74 18.40 14.43 1.28
CA ARG A 74 19.34 15.46 1.68
C ARG A 74 20.77 14.97 1.46
N SER A 75 21.52 15.78 0.72
CA SER A 75 22.98 15.84 0.56
C SER A 75 23.55 15.10 -0.64
N ALA A 76 24.46 15.65 -1.45
CA ALA A 76 24.95 17.01 -1.64
C ALA A 76 25.81 16.95 -2.91
N MET A 77 25.64 17.92 -3.80
CA MET A 77 26.58 18.21 -4.88
C MET A 77 27.72 19.07 -4.31
N LYS A 78 28.94 18.53 -4.28
CA LYS A 78 30.20 19.30 -4.23
C LYS A 78 31.38 18.40 -4.52
#